data_AF-A0A352JTF5-F1
#
_entry.id   AF-A0A352JTF5-F1
#
_cell.length_a   1.000
_cell.length_b   1.000
_cell.length_c   1.000
_cell.angle_alpha   90.00
_cell.angle_beta   90.00
_cell.angle_gamma   90.00
#
_symmetry.space_group_name_H-M   'P 1'
#
loop_
_entity.id
_entity.type
_entity.pdbx_description
1 polymer ?
#
loop_
_entity_poly.entity_id
_entity_poly.type
_entity_poly.pdbx_seq_one_letter_code
_entity_poly.pdbx_strand_id
1 'polypeptide(L)'
;IGVSLGFHHDTLTVESVMEGTPGYNRGIIAGDRIISIDGTTTTNLNIRQIKMILRGQRGSTVSLGIFRPDMGAFNLKIERAKVEIKAIPFYSMVKDNVGYIRLARFSSGSSSELHNAIRDLKRLGMTSLILDM
;
A
#
# COMPACT_ATOMS: atom_id res chain seq x y z
N ILE A 1 -0.10 -4.49 -6.22
CA ILE A 1 0.70 -3.56 -7.06
C ILE A 1 1.20 -2.31 -6.33
N GLY A 2 0.57 -1.86 -5.23
CA GLY A 2 1.16 -0.83 -4.35
C GLY A 2 0.78 0.61 -4.67
N VAL A 3 -0.40 0.81 -5.26
CA VAL A 3 -0.94 2.13 -5.60
C VAL A 3 -2.20 2.39 -4.79
N SER A 4 -2.41 3.64 -4.36
CA SER A 4 -3.70 4.16 -3.89
C SER A 4 -4.43 4.80 -5.06
N LEU A 5 -5.72 4.52 -5.16
CA LEU A 5 -6.57 5.02 -6.24
C LEU A 5 -7.78 5.72 -5.65
N GLY A 6 -8.13 6.85 -6.25
CA GLY A 6 -9.31 7.63 -5.95
C GLY A 6 -10.03 8.06 -7.22
N PHE A 7 -11.27 8.50 -7.08
CA PHE A 7 -11.98 9.18 -8.15
C PHE A 7 -11.82 10.68 -7.98
N HIS A 8 -11.33 11.34 -9.02
CA HIS A 8 -11.24 12.79 -9.08
C HIS A 8 -12.03 13.24 -10.32
N HIS A 9 -13.15 13.96 -10.11
CA HIS A 9 -14.10 14.33 -11.18
C HIS A 9 -14.43 13.15 -12.12
N ASP A 10 -14.93 12.05 -11.55
CA ASP A 10 -15.31 10.81 -12.25
C ASP A 10 -14.18 10.09 -13.00
N THR A 11 -12.93 10.49 -12.77
CA THR A 11 -11.76 9.84 -13.34
C THR A 11 -11.01 9.06 -12.26
N LEU A 12 -10.78 7.77 -12.52
CA LEU A 12 -9.91 6.93 -11.71
C LEU A 12 -8.45 7.42 -11.81
N THR A 13 -7.92 7.90 -10.70
CA THR A 13 -6.62 8.56 -10.62
C THR A 13 -5.76 7.94 -9.52
N VAL A 14 -4.46 7.86 -9.74
CA VAL A 14 -3.48 7.47 -8.74
C VAL A 14 -3.28 8.61 -7.75
N GLU A 15 -3.67 8.39 -6.50
CA GLU A 15 -3.49 9.37 -5.42
C GLU A 15 -2.06 9.31 -4.86
N SER A 16 -1.53 8.11 -4.70
CA SER A 16 -0.18 7.87 -4.20
C SER A 16 0.34 6.51 -4.63
N VAL A 17 1.66 6.37 -4.63
CA VAL A 17 2.35 5.12 -4.93
C VAL A 17 3.35 4.84 -3.82
N MET A 18 3.34 3.62 -3.31
CA MET A 18 4.25 3.23 -2.24
C MET A 18 5.62 2.87 -2.83
N GLU A 19 6.67 3.51 -2.35
CA GLU A 19 8.05 3.24 -2.76
C GLU A 19 8.41 1.76 -2.61
N GLY A 20 9.24 1.27 -3.53
CA GLY A 20 9.69 -0.13 -3.56
C GLY A 20 8.61 -1.15 -3.97
N THR A 21 7.36 -0.73 -4.22
CA THR A 21 6.32 -1.63 -4.73
C THR A 21 6.41 -1.82 -6.24
N PRO A 22 5.78 -2.87 -6.82
CA PRO A 22 5.83 -3.11 -8.26
C PRO A 22 5.32 -1.94 -9.10
N GLY A 23 4.30 -1.20 -8.64
CA GLY A 23 3.80 -0.02 -9.33
C GLY A 23 4.82 1.12 -9.37
N TYR A 24 5.48 1.39 -8.24
CA TYR A 24 6.57 2.35 -8.15
C TYR A 24 7.73 2.00 -9.08
N ASN A 25 8.19 0.75 -9.03
CA ASN A 25 9.31 0.26 -9.84
C ASN A 25 9.01 0.26 -11.34
N ARG A 26 7.74 0.32 -11.73
CA ARG A 26 7.30 0.45 -13.13
C ARG A 26 7.02 1.89 -13.55
N GLY A 27 7.30 2.87 -12.68
CA GLY A 27 7.22 4.29 -12.99
C GLY A 27 5.82 4.89 -12.93
N ILE A 28 4.89 4.27 -12.19
CA ILE A 28 3.60 4.90 -11.86
C ILE A 28 3.87 6.05 -10.89
N ILE A 29 3.22 7.19 -11.12
CA ILE A 29 3.30 8.37 -10.27
C ILE A 29 1.91 8.86 -9.86
N ALA A 30 1.85 9.70 -8.83
CA ALA A 30 0.62 10.39 -8.46
C ALA A 30 0.13 11.28 -9.61
N GLY A 31 -1.18 11.31 -9.82
CA GLY A 31 -1.82 12.02 -10.93
C GLY A 31 -2.00 11.18 -12.21
N ASP A 32 -1.39 10.00 -12.31
CA ASP A 32 -1.65 9.08 -13.42
C ASP A 32 -3.13 8.68 -13.45
N ARG A 33 -3.77 8.77 -14.62
CA ARG A 33 -5.15 8.34 -14.82
C ARG A 33 -5.15 6.90 -15.32
N ILE A 34 -5.81 5.99 -14.61
CA ILE A 34 -5.93 4.59 -15.04
C ILE A 34 -7.16 4.48 -15.94
N ILE A 35 -6.96 4.33 -17.24
CA ILE A 35 -8.02 4.30 -18.27
C ILE A 35 -8.48 2.88 -18.62
N SER A 36 -7.63 1.87 -18.40
CA SER A 36 -7.99 0.46 -18.56
C SER A 36 -7.20 -0.48 -17.66
N ILE A 37 -7.80 -1.64 -17.34
CA ILE A 37 -7.18 -2.73 -16.57
C ILE A 37 -7.47 -4.03 -17.31
N ASP A 38 -6.43 -4.75 -17.71
CA ASP A 38 -6.50 -5.99 -18.49
C ASP A 38 -7.43 -5.87 -19.72
N GLY A 39 -7.36 -4.71 -20.40
CA GLY A 39 -8.18 -4.40 -21.58
C GLY A 39 -9.59 -3.90 -21.29
N THR A 40 -10.05 -3.94 -20.03
CA THR A 40 -11.37 -3.41 -19.62
C THR A 40 -11.26 -1.94 -19.26
N THR A 41 -12.11 -1.07 -19.82
CA THR A 41 -12.14 0.36 -19.45
C THR A 41 -12.59 0.57 -18.01
N THR A 42 -12.03 1.58 -17.36
CA THR A 42 -12.33 1.92 -15.96
C THR A 42 -13.51 2.85 -15.79
N THR A 43 -14.00 3.48 -16.87
CA THR A 43 -15.02 4.56 -16.85
C THR A 43 -16.32 4.17 -16.15
N ASN A 44 -16.76 2.91 -16.27
CA ASN A 44 -18.02 2.43 -15.70
C ASN A 44 -17.83 1.55 -14.47
N LEU A 45 -16.61 1.45 -13.93
CA LEU A 45 -16.31 0.61 -12.78
C LEU A 45 -16.34 1.44 -11.51
N ASN A 46 -16.97 0.94 -10.47
CA ASN A 46 -16.84 1.54 -9.15
C ASN A 46 -15.53 1.10 -8.47
N ILE A 47 -15.15 1.82 -7.40
CA ILE A 47 -13.87 1.57 -6.71
C ILE A 47 -13.76 0.14 -6.15
N ARG A 48 -14.88 -0.52 -5.80
CA ARG A 48 -14.86 -1.90 -5.31
C ARG A 48 -14.53 -2.89 -6.43
N GLN A 49 -15.13 -2.71 -7.61
CA GLN A 49 -14.83 -3.52 -8.80
C GLN A 49 -13.37 -3.35 -9.23
N ILE A 50 -12.88 -2.10 -9.27
CA ILE A 50 -11.48 -1.79 -9.58
C ILE A 50 -10.54 -2.50 -8.62
N LYS A 51 -10.79 -2.41 -7.31
CA LYS A 51 -9.98 -3.09 -6.30
C LYS A 51 -9.96 -4.61 -6.49
N MET A 52 -11.06 -5.20 -6.97
CA MET A 52 -11.14 -6.63 -7.23
C MET A 52 -10.27 -7.05 -8.41
N ILE A 53 -10.29 -6.31 -9.53
CA ILE A 53 -9.56 -6.63 -10.77
C ILE A 53 -8.05 -6.36 -10.63
N LEU A 54 -7.68 -5.33 -9.88
CA LEU A 54 -6.27 -5.02 -9.59
C LEU A 54 -5.63 -6.05 -8.64
N ARG A 55 -6.43 -6.66 -7.78
CA ARG A 55 -6.01 -7.81 -6.98
C ARG A 55 -5.97 -9.06 -7.86
N GLY A 56 -5.15 -10.02 -7.46
CA GLY A 56 -4.97 -11.25 -8.20
C GLY A 56 -3.87 -12.09 -7.55
N GLN A 57 -3.61 -13.24 -8.13
CA GLN A 57 -2.60 -14.17 -7.62
C GLN A 57 -1.23 -13.48 -7.57
N ARG A 58 -0.49 -13.68 -6.47
CA ARG A 58 0.89 -13.21 -6.36
C ARG A 58 1.73 -13.80 -7.51
N GLY A 59 2.55 -12.96 -8.15
CA GLY A 59 3.37 -13.32 -9.32
C GLY A 59 2.64 -13.21 -10.65
N SER A 60 1.31 -13.10 -10.67
CA SER A 60 0.58 -12.82 -11.93
C SER A 60 0.83 -11.39 -12.41
N THR A 61 0.63 -11.14 -13.70
CA THR A 61 0.77 -9.80 -14.29
C THR A 61 -0.59 -9.15 -14.49
N VAL A 62 -0.68 -7.83 -14.25
CA VAL A 62 -1.78 -6.97 -14.67
C VAL A 62 -1.29 -5.99 -15.73
N SER A 63 -2.09 -5.75 -16.76
CA SER A 63 -1.84 -4.73 -17.78
C SER A 63 -2.69 -3.50 -17.48
N LEU A 64 -2.07 -2.34 -17.26
CA LEU A 64 -2.76 -1.08 -17.05
C LEU A 64 -2.60 -0.19 -18.28
N GLY A 65 -3.71 0.35 -18.78
CA GLY A 65 -3.69 1.52 -19.64
C GLY A 65 -3.67 2.77 -18.76
N ILE A 66 -2.67 3.61 -18.95
CA ILE A 66 -2.44 4.83 -18.19
C ILE A 66 -2.47 6.01 -19.13
N PHE A 67 -3.08 7.12 -18.70
CA PHE A 67 -2.92 8.42 -19.31
C PHE A 67 -2.20 9.35 -18.34
N ARG A 68 -1.09 9.95 -18.80
CA ARG A 68 -0.33 10.96 -18.06
C ARG A 68 -0.35 12.26 -18.87
N PRO A 69 -0.72 13.42 -18.29
CA PRO A 69 -0.87 14.66 -19.03
C PRO A 69 0.31 15.00 -19.96
N ASP A 70 1.54 14.83 -19.48
CA ASP A 70 2.75 15.21 -20.23
C ASP A 70 3.25 14.14 -21.22
N MET A 71 2.67 12.93 -21.21
CA MET A 71 3.14 11.78 -22.00
C MET A 71 2.05 11.17 -22.89
N GLY A 72 0.77 11.45 -22.62
CA GLY A 72 -0.36 10.81 -23.27
C GLY A 72 -0.65 9.40 -22.73
N ALA A 73 -1.28 8.57 -23.57
CA ALA A 73 -1.70 7.23 -23.20
C ALA A 73 -0.60 6.18 -23.46
N PHE A 74 -0.34 5.31 -22.49
CA PHE A 74 0.62 4.20 -22.61
C PHE A 74 0.19 3.00 -21.76
N ASN A 75 0.76 1.83 -22.06
CA ASN A 75 0.46 0.59 -21.34
C ASN A 75 1.62 0.17 -20.44
N LEU A 76 1.33 -0.25 -19.22
CA LEU A 76 2.29 -0.86 -18.30
C LEU A 76 1.85 -2.26 -17.89
N LYS A 77 2.79 -3.21 -17.94
CA LYS A 77 2.64 -4.54 -17.34
C LYS A 77 3.30 -4.56 -15.98
N ILE A 78 2.56 -4.95 -14.96
CA ILE A 78 2.99 -4.90 -13.56
C ILE A 78 2.77 -6.27 -12.93
N GLU A 79 3.80 -6.78 -12.27
CA GLU A 79 3.69 -8.01 -11.50
C GLU A 79 2.98 -7.76 -10.16
N ARG A 80 2.01 -8.60 -9.82
CA ARG A 80 1.29 -8.54 -8.55
C ARG A 80 2.18 -9.11 -7.44
N ALA A 81 2.74 -8.25 -6.61
CA ALA A 81 3.41 -8.66 -5.37
C ALA A 81 2.51 -8.48 -4.14
N LYS A 82 2.85 -9.20 -3.06
CA LYS A 82 2.34 -8.92 -1.71
C LYS A 82 2.90 -7.56 -1.29
N VAL A 83 2.02 -6.58 -1.12
CA VAL A 83 2.40 -5.26 -0.61
C VAL A 83 2.22 -5.31 0.91
N GLU A 84 3.33 -5.44 1.62
CA GLU A 84 3.34 -5.44 3.08
C GLU A 84 3.38 -4.01 3.57
N ILE A 85 2.21 -3.50 3.97
CA ILE A 85 2.15 -2.27 4.72
C ILE A 85 2.18 -2.69 6.20
N LYS A 86 3.19 -2.27 6.95
CA LYS A 86 3.29 -2.65 8.37
C LYS A 86 2.14 -2.05 9.17
N ALA A 87 1.59 -2.82 10.10
CA ALA A 87 0.68 -2.30 11.11
C ALA A 87 1.43 -1.43 12.12
N ILE A 88 2.65 -1.84 12.46
CA ILE A 88 3.55 -1.13 13.37
C ILE A 88 4.74 -0.62 12.56
N PRO A 89 4.65 0.60 12.01
CA PRO A 89 5.77 1.17 11.27
C PRO A 89 6.97 1.48 12.16
N PHE A 90 6.75 1.71 13.46
CA PHE A 90 7.78 2.13 14.40
C PHE A 90 7.51 1.65 15.83
N TYR A 91 8.57 1.23 16.50
CA TYR A 91 8.61 1.00 17.94
C TYR A 91 10.02 1.25 18.46
N SER A 92 10.15 1.74 19.70
CA SER A 92 11.45 2.00 20.34
C SER A 92 11.32 2.11 21.86
N MET A 93 12.44 2.02 22.57
CA MET A 93 12.55 2.54 23.93
C MET A 93 12.56 4.07 23.87
N VAL A 94 11.76 4.73 24.70
CA VAL A 94 11.70 6.21 24.81
C VAL A 94 12.27 6.73 26.13
N LYS A 95 12.41 5.85 27.12
CA LYS A 95 13.18 6.01 28.37
C LYS A 95 13.69 4.62 28.79
N ASP A 96 14.61 4.55 29.75
CA ASP A 96 15.27 3.31 30.20
C ASP A 96 14.32 2.13 30.43
N ASN A 97 13.08 2.39 30.87
CA ASN A 97 12.08 1.36 31.20
C ASN A 97 10.76 1.47 30.42
N VAL A 98 10.62 2.46 29.53
CA VAL A 98 9.36 2.75 28.84
C VAL A 98 9.53 2.50 27.35
N GLY A 99 8.82 1.49 26.84
CA GLY A 99 8.70 1.23 25.42
C GLY A 99 7.55 2.01 24.81
N TYR A 100 7.68 2.34 23.54
CA TYR A 100 6.66 2.99 22.73
C TYR A 100 6.42 2.18 21.46
N ILE A 101 5.14 1.99 21.12
CA ILE A 101 4.71 1.33 19.89
C ILE A 101 3.67 2.22 19.22
N ARG A 102 3.91 2.58 17.95
CA ARG A 102 2.94 3.23 17.07
C ARG A 102 2.20 2.17 16.26
N LEU A 103 0.93 1.94 16.54
CA LEU A 103 0.06 1.07 15.74
C LEU A 103 -0.74 1.92 14.76
N ALA A 104 -0.22 2.08 13.55
CA ALA A 104 -0.82 2.98 12.56
C ALA A 104 -2.15 2.45 11.97
N ARG A 105 -2.44 1.15 12.12
CA ARG A 105 -3.66 0.51 11.58
C ARG A 105 -3.88 -0.90 12.10
N PHE A 106 -5.14 -1.30 12.13
CA PHE A 106 -5.54 -2.68 12.34
C PHE A 106 -5.61 -3.45 11.03
N SER A 107 -4.85 -4.53 10.94
CA SER A 107 -4.77 -5.44 9.81
C SER A 107 -4.57 -6.87 10.30
N SER A 108 -4.71 -7.86 9.42
CA SER A 108 -4.55 -9.27 9.79
C SER A 108 -3.18 -9.62 10.39
N GLY A 109 -2.13 -8.85 10.07
CA GLY A 109 -0.78 -9.02 10.64
C GLY A 109 -0.52 -8.26 11.94
N SER A 110 -1.42 -7.37 12.37
CA SER A 110 -1.17 -6.45 13.49
C SER A 110 -0.84 -7.16 14.79
N SER A 111 -1.53 -8.26 15.09
CA SER A 111 -1.29 -9.03 16.33
C SER A 111 0.13 -9.62 16.38
N SER A 112 0.57 -10.24 15.28
CA SER A 112 1.92 -10.81 15.17
C SER A 112 3.01 -9.72 15.19
N GLU A 113 2.79 -8.60 14.51
CA GLU A 113 3.71 -7.46 14.56
C GLU A 113 3.82 -6.88 15.97
N LEU A 114 2.69 -6.72 16.67
CA LEU A 114 2.64 -6.20 18.03
C LEU A 114 3.35 -7.13 19.01
N HIS A 115 3.12 -8.43 18.89
CA HIS A 115 3.79 -9.43 19.71
C HIS A 115 5.32 -9.37 19.53
N ASN A 116 5.79 -9.27 18.28
CA ASN A 116 7.22 -9.14 18.00
C ASN A 116 7.81 -7.85 18.56
N ALA A 117 7.16 -6.70 18.36
CA ALA A 117 7.60 -5.42 18.90
C ALA A 117 7.69 -5.44 20.44
N ILE A 118 6.67 -5.97 21.13
CA ILE A 118 6.68 -6.13 22.59
C ILE A 118 7.82 -7.04 23.05
N ARG A 119 8.03 -8.18 22.37
CA ARG A 119 9.13 -9.10 22.69
C ARG A 119 10.49 -8.42 22.54
N ASP A 120 10.66 -7.63 21.49
CA ASP A 120 11.91 -6.95 21.20
C ASP A 120 12.18 -5.84 22.24
N LEU A 121 11.17 -5.07 22.61
CA LEU A 121 11.26 -4.07 23.68
C LEU A 121 11.52 -4.70 25.06
N LYS A 122 10.90 -5.85 25.37
CA LYS A 122 11.18 -6.59 26.62
C LYS A 122 12.64 -7.02 26.72
N ARG A 123 13.25 -7.45 25.61
CA ARG A 123 14.70 -7.79 25.57
C ARG A 123 15.59 -6.58 25.83
N LEU A 124 15.09 -5.36 25.59
CA LEU A 124 15.76 -4.10 25.87
C LEU A 124 15.48 -3.55 27.28
N GLY A 125 14.78 -4.30 28.14
CA GLY A 125 14.49 -3.89 29.53
C GLY A 125 13.15 -3.17 29.73
N MET A 126 12.26 -3.14 28.74
CA MET A 126 10.94 -2.52 28.88
C MET A 126 10.12 -3.14 30.03
N THR A 127 9.65 -2.30 30.95
CA THR A 127 8.70 -2.67 32.02
C THR A 127 7.37 -1.92 31.94
N SER A 128 7.33 -0.79 31.22
CA SER A 128 6.13 -0.02 30.92
C SER A 128 5.98 0.20 29.43
N LEU A 129 4.75 0.26 28.92
CA LEU A 129 4.46 0.40 27.49
C LEU A 129 3.48 1.55 27.24
N ILE A 130 3.85 2.44 26.31
CA ILE A 130 2.93 3.36 25.65
C ILE A 130 2.54 2.74 24.31
N LEU A 131 1.24 2.52 24.13
CA LEU A 131 0.67 2.09 22.86
C LEU A 131 -0.15 3.24 22.28
N ASP A 132 0.32 3.77 21.15
CA ASP A 132 -0.30 4.89 20.44
C ASP A 132 -0.97 4.35 19.17
N MET A 133 -2.26 4.65 19.00
CA MET A 133 -3.16 4.00 18.05
C MET A 133 -4.03 5.01 17.31
#